data_AF-A0A6D0IH36-F1
#
_entry.id   AF-A0A6D0IH36-F1
#
_cell.length_a   1.000
_cell.length_b   1.000
_cell.length_c   1.000
_cell.angle_alpha   90.00
_cell.angle_beta   90.00
_cell.angle_gamma   90.00
#
_symmetry.space_group_name_H-M   'P 1'
#
loop_
_entity.id
_entity.type
_entity.pdbx_description
1 polymer ?
#
loop_
_entity_poly.entity_id
_entity_poly.type
_entity_poly.pdbx_seq_one_letter_code
_entity_poly.pdbx_strand_id
1 'polypeptide(L)'
;MNKKSLWKLILILAIPCIIGFMPAPAGLSELAWVLFGIYLAAIVGLVIKPFPEPVVLLIAVAASMVVVGNLSDGAFKTTAVLSGYSSGTTWLVFSAFTLSAAFVTTGLGKRIAYLLIGKIGNTTLGLGYVTVFLDLVLAPATPSNTARAGGIVLPIINSVAVALGSEPEKSPRRVGHYLMMSIYMVTKTTSYMFFTAMAGNILALKMINDILHLQISWGGWALAAGLPGIIMLLVTP
;
A
#
# COMPACT_ATOMS: atom_id res chain seq x y z
N MET A 1 -5.47 -2.20 -31.65
CA MET A 1 -5.69 -1.68 -30.28
C MET A 1 -7.20 -1.58 -30.03
N ASN A 2 -7.71 -2.15 -28.93
CA ASN A 2 -9.14 -2.08 -28.61
C ASN A 2 -9.55 -0.60 -28.40
N LYS A 3 -10.65 -0.12 -29.03
CA LYS A 3 -11.10 1.29 -28.94
C LYS A 3 -11.25 1.77 -27.49
N LYS A 4 -11.56 0.84 -26.56
CA LYS A 4 -11.64 1.10 -25.10
C LYS A 4 -10.29 1.40 -24.41
N SER A 5 -9.15 1.13 -25.05
CA SER A 5 -7.81 1.43 -24.51
C SER A 5 -7.20 2.70 -25.12
N LEU A 6 -7.61 3.06 -26.34
CA LEU A 6 -7.06 4.23 -27.04
C LEU A 6 -7.40 5.56 -26.34
N TRP A 7 -8.64 5.76 -25.88
CA TRP A 7 -9.00 6.99 -25.17
C TRP A 7 -8.24 7.16 -23.86
N LYS A 8 -7.91 6.05 -23.16
CA LYS A 8 -7.11 6.06 -21.93
C LYS A 8 -5.69 6.57 -22.18
N LEU A 9 -5.09 6.13 -23.29
CA LEU A 9 -3.78 6.58 -23.73
C LEU A 9 -3.78 8.06 -24.10
N ILE A 10 -4.80 8.49 -24.86
CA ILE A 10 -4.97 9.90 -25.24
C ILE A 10 -5.07 10.76 -23.97
N LEU A 11 -5.86 10.35 -22.98
CA LEU A 11 -6.01 11.09 -21.72
C LEU A 11 -4.67 11.24 -20.99
N ILE A 12 -3.89 10.17 -20.86
CA ILE A 12 -2.61 10.19 -20.13
C ILE A 12 -1.57 11.05 -20.84
N LEU A 13 -1.53 11.01 -22.19
CA LEU A 13 -0.62 11.84 -22.97
C LEU A 13 -1.08 13.30 -23.03
N ALA A 14 -2.38 13.56 -23.00
CA ALA A 14 -2.92 14.92 -23.03
C ALA A 14 -2.53 15.73 -21.79
N ILE A 15 -2.49 15.12 -20.60
CA ILE A 15 -2.16 15.81 -19.34
C ILE A 15 -0.80 16.52 -19.39
N PRO A 16 0.35 15.84 -19.63
CA PRO A 16 1.65 16.48 -19.66
C PRO A 16 1.80 17.42 -20.87
N CYS A 17 1.14 17.14 -22.01
CA CYS A 17 1.13 18.04 -23.15
C CYS A 17 0.43 19.37 -22.83
N ILE A 18 -0.79 19.32 -22.28
CA ILE A 18 -1.56 20.52 -21.90
C ILE A 18 -0.78 21.33 -20.87
N ILE A 19 -0.25 20.67 -19.83
CA ILE A 19 0.54 21.33 -18.79
C ILE A 19 1.81 21.95 -19.38
N GLY A 20 2.51 21.25 -20.29
CA GLY A 20 3.71 21.76 -20.95
C GLY A 20 3.47 22.94 -21.89
N PHE A 21 2.27 23.06 -22.49
CA PHE A 21 1.90 24.24 -23.28
C PHE A 21 1.38 25.41 -22.44
N MET A 22 1.05 25.18 -21.16
CA MET A 22 0.67 26.24 -20.24
C MET A 22 1.91 26.87 -19.60
N PRO A 23 1.97 28.20 -19.46
CA PRO A 23 3.07 28.83 -18.75
C PRO A 23 3.09 28.39 -17.29
N ALA A 24 4.29 28.17 -16.76
CA ALA A 24 4.47 27.82 -15.35
C ALA A 24 3.88 28.93 -14.45
N PRO A 25 3.13 28.58 -13.39
CA PRO A 25 2.65 29.55 -12.41
C PRO A 25 3.81 30.36 -11.79
N ALA A 26 3.54 31.61 -11.43
CA ALA A 26 4.54 32.47 -10.80
C ALA A 26 5.17 31.80 -9.55
N GLY A 27 6.50 31.76 -9.49
CA GLY A 27 7.25 31.13 -8.41
C GLY A 27 7.62 29.66 -8.63
N LEU A 28 7.18 29.04 -9.74
CA LEU A 28 7.55 27.67 -10.11
C LEU A 28 8.48 27.65 -11.33
N SER A 29 9.53 26.82 -11.30
CA SER A 29 10.39 26.63 -12.47
C SER A 29 9.67 25.84 -13.56
N GLU A 30 10.05 26.08 -14.82
CA GLU A 30 9.51 25.33 -15.97
C GLU A 30 9.77 23.82 -15.82
N LEU A 31 10.97 23.44 -15.38
CA LEU A 31 11.32 22.06 -15.08
C LEU A 31 10.33 21.42 -14.08
N ALA A 32 10.06 22.10 -12.95
CA ALA A 32 9.15 21.59 -11.94
C ALA A 32 7.71 21.49 -12.45
N TRP A 33 7.28 22.44 -13.29
CA TRP A 33 5.94 22.45 -13.88
C TRP A 33 5.70 21.28 -14.85
N VAL A 34 6.66 21.00 -15.73
CA VAL A 34 6.55 19.87 -16.66
C VAL A 34 6.63 18.53 -15.92
N LEU A 35 7.53 18.41 -14.94
CA LEU A 35 7.62 17.20 -14.10
C LEU A 35 6.33 16.98 -13.29
N PHE A 36 5.69 18.04 -12.81
CA PHE A 36 4.37 17.97 -12.19
C PHE A 36 3.32 17.38 -13.13
N GLY A 37 3.32 17.80 -14.41
CA GLY A 37 2.42 17.23 -15.41
C GLY A 37 2.63 15.73 -15.65
N ILE A 38 3.89 15.28 -15.71
CA ILE A 38 4.22 13.85 -15.81
C ILE A 38 3.76 13.09 -14.56
N TYR A 39 3.97 13.66 -13.38
CA TYR A 39 3.52 13.07 -12.12
C TYR A 39 2.00 12.93 -12.05
N LEU A 40 1.25 13.95 -12.45
CA LEU A 40 -0.21 13.91 -12.51
C LEU A 40 -0.70 12.85 -13.52
N ALA A 41 -0.05 12.77 -14.68
CA ALA A 41 -0.34 11.74 -15.69
C ALA A 41 -0.10 10.32 -15.16
N ALA A 42 0.95 10.11 -14.37
CA ALA A 42 1.22 8.84 -13.71
C ALA A 42 0.13 8.48 -12.70
N ILE A 43 -0.31 9.43 -11.85
CA ILE A 43 -1.42 9.22 -10.91
C ILE A 43 -2.69 8.81 -11.65
N VAL A 44 -3.08 9.59 -12.67
CA VAL A 44 -4.27 9.27 -13.48
C VAL A 44 -4.12 7.89 -14.12
N GLY A 45 -2.94 7.59 -14.70
CA GLY A 45 -2.63 6.29 -15.27
C GLY A 45 -2.78 5.11 -14.30
N LEU A 46 -2.37 5.28 -13.04
CA LEU A 46 -2.56 4.26 -12.00
C LEU A 46 -4.04 4.07 -11.62
N VAL A 47 -4.88 5.11 -11.74
CA VAL A 47 -6.32 5.03 -11.46
C VAL A 47 -7.07 4.37 -12.61
N ILE A 48 -6.85 4.81 -13.86
CA ILE A 48 -7.59 4.30 -15.03
C ILE A 48 -7.01 2.99 -15.59
N LYS A 49 -5.82 2.59 -15.15
CA LYS A 49 -5.12 1.33 -15.44
C LYS A 49 -5.18 0.96 -16.93
N PRO A 50 -4.53 1.72 -17.83
CA PRO A 50 -4.44 1.36 -19.26
C PRO A 50 -3.52 0.13 -19.49
N PHE A 51 -2.54 -0.03 -18.61
CA PHE A 51 -1.47 -1.02 -18.62
C PHE A 51 -1.17 -1.45 -17.18
N PRO A 52 -0.37 -2.51 -16.98
CA PRO A 52 0.15 -2.85 -15.65
C PRO A 52 0.86 -1.66 -14.99
N GLU A 53 0.70 -1.54 -13.67
CA GLU A 53 1.22 -0.42 -12.87
C GLU A 53 2.74 -0.18 -13.07
N PRO A 54 3.61 -1.21 -13.13
CA PRO A 54 5.03 -1.01 -13.40
C PRO A 54 5.31 -0.35 -14.76
N VAL A 55 4.50 -0.64 -15.78
CA VAL A 55 4.67 -0.07 -17.12
C VAL A 55 4.35 1.42 -17.09
N VAL A 56 3.26 1.82 -16.44
CA VAL A 56 2.88 3.23 -16.31
C VAL A 56 3.97 4.02 -15.57
N LEU A 57 4.49 3.47 -14.48
CA LEU A 57 5.53 4.12 -13.68
C LEU A 57 6.88 4.20 -14.41
N LEU A 58 7.29 3.15 -15.13
CA LEU A 58 8.54 3.17 -15.91
C LEU A 58 8.47 4.16 -17.07
N ILE A 59 7.32 4.30 -17.74
CA ILE A 59 7.10 5.34 -18.76
C ILE A 59 7.23 6.73 -18.14
N ALA A 60 6.62 6.96 -16.97
CA ALA A 60 6.72 8.24 -16.27
C ALA A 60 8.16 8.56 -15.86
N VAL A 61 8.92 7.57 -15.37
CA VAL A 61 10.36 7.71 -15.06
C VAL A 61 11.16 8.03 -16.31
N ALA A 62 10.94 7.32 -17.42
CA ALA A 62 11.63 7.57 -18.69
C ALA A 62 11.33 8.97 -19.23
N ALA A 63 10.06 9.38 -19.22
CA ALA A 63 9.65 10.73 -19.61
C ALA A 63 10.29 11.80 -18.72
N SER A 64 10.36 11.55 -17.41
CA SER A 64 11.04 12.45 -16.46
C SER A 64 12.54 12.56 -16.74
N MET A 65 13.22 11.46 -17.12
CA MET A 65 14.63 11.50 -17.51
C MET A 65 14.87 12.37 -18.76
N VAL A 66 13.99 12.28 -19.76
CA VAL A 66 14.06 13.11 -20.97
C VAL A 66 13.87 14.59 -20.62
N VAL A 67 12.87 14.91 -19.79
CA VAL A 67 12.60 16.29 -19.36
C VAL A 67 13.76 16.85 -18.54
N VAL A 68 14.28 16.11 -17.55
CA VAL A 68 15.45 16.55 -16.77
C VAL A 68 16.66 16.74 -17.68
N GLY A 69 16.89 15.85 -18.65
CA GLY A 69 18.02 15.97 -19.58
C GLY A 69 17.97 17.23 -20.45
N ASN A 70 16.78 17.69 -20.82
CA ASN A 70 16.59 18.82 -21.72
C ASN A 70 16.36 20.17 -21.02
N LEU A 71 15.69 20.18 -19.86
CA LEU A 71 15.22 21.41 -19.19
C LEU A 71 15.99 21.74 -17.90
N SER A 72 16.92 20.90 -17.45
CA SER A 72 17.65 21.16 -16.20
C SER A 72 18.85 22.09 -16.34
N ASP A 73 19.27 22.43 -17.56
CA ASP A 73 20.48 23.24 -17.82
C ASP A 73 21.73 22.77 -17.05
N GLY A 74 21.82 21.45 -16.81
CA GLY A 74 22.92 20.83 -16.06
C GLY A 74 22.79 20.91 -14.52
N ALA A 75 21.75 21.58 -14.00
CA ALA A 75 21.48 21.65 -12.55
C ALA A 75 21.20 20.26 -11.94
N PHE A 76 20.62 19.35 -12.73
CA PHE A 76 20.34 17.97 -12.31
C PHE A 76 20.89 16.97 -13.32
N LYS A 77 21.60 15.96 -12.83
CA LYS A 77 21.95 14.80 -13.66
C LYS A 77 20.69 14.01 -13.98
N THR A 78 20.58 13.49 -15.20
CA THR A 78 19.47 12.59 -15.59
C THR A 78 19.37 11.36 -14.68
N THR A 79 20.50 10.91 -14.13
CA THR A 79 20.56 9.82 -13.14
C THR A 79 19.88 10.16 -11.81
N ALA A 80 19.68 11.43 -11.48
CA ALA A 80 18.98 11.85 -10.26
C ALA A 80 17.52 11.37 -10.24
N VAL A 81 16.90 11.17 -11.41
CA VAL A 81 15.54 10.59 -11.53
C VAL A 81 15.48 9.16 -10.98
N LEU A 82 16.60 8.43 -10.99
CA LEU A 82 16.70 7.07 -10.48
C LEU A 82 17.02 7.00 -8.97
N SER A 83 17.22 8.12 -8.30
CA SER A 83 17.58 8.15 -6.86
C SER A 83 16.55 7.47 -5.96
N GLY A 84 15.28 7.39 -6.38
CA GLY A 84 14.24 6.63 -5.66
C GLY A 84 14.56 5.13 -5.53
N TYR A 85 15.29 4.56 -6.49
CA TYR A 85 15.68 3.13 -6.49
C TYR A 85 16.84 2.83 -5.55
N SER A 86 17.64 3.83 -5.17
CA SER A 86 18.73 3.67 -4.18
C SER A 86 18.29 4.02 -2.76
N SER A 87 17.03 4.41 -2.54
CA SER A 87 16.52 4.70 -1.20
C SER A 87 16.49 3.45 -0.34
N GLY A 88 17.12 3.53 0.84
CA GLY A 88 17.06 2.45 1.85
C GLY A 88 15.62 2.10 2.25
N THR A 89 14.71 3.07 2.19
CA THR A 89 13.29 2.84 2.43
C THR A 89 12.63 1.98 1.35
N THR A 90 12.97 2.20 0.07
CA THR A 90 12.49 1.36 -1.05
C THR A 90 12.98 -0.08 -0.87
N TRP A 91 14.24 -0.27 -0.51
CA TRP A 91 14.80 -1.60 -0.30
C TRP A 91 14.23 -2.30 0.93
N LEU A 92 13.99 -1.57 2.03
CA LEU A 92 13.29 -2.10 3.20
C LEU A 92 11.90 -2.66 2.82
N VAL A 93 11.16 -1.95 1.96
CA VAL A 93 9.87 -2.41 1.43
C VAL A 93 10.01 -3.65 0.57
N PHE A 94 10.95 -3.63 -0.36
CA PHE A 94 11.21 -4.76 -1.24
C PHE A 94 11.53 -6.04 -0.44
N SER A 95 12.40 -5.93 0.56
CA SER A 95 12.72 -7.04 1.47
C SER A 95 11.50 -7.53 2.24
N ALA A 96 10.66 -6.62 2.75
CA ALA A 96 9.44 -6.97 3.46
C ALA A 96 8.40 -7.67 2.53
N PHE A 97 8.28 -7.25 1.27
CA PHE A 97 7.42 -7.92 0.28
C PHE A 97 7.90 -9.34 -0.01
N THR A 98 9.22 -9.52 -0.14
CA THR A 98 9.84 -10.83 -0.36
C THR A 98 9.58 -11.76 0.83
N LEU A 99 9.74 -11.25 2.06
CA LEU A 99 9.45 -12.00 3.28
C LEU A 99 7.96 -12.36 3.37
N SER A 100 7.06 -11.43 3.05
CA SER A 100 5.62 -11.69 3.00
C SER A 100 5.25 -12.80 2.01
N ALA A 101 5.84 -12.80 0.81
CA ALA A 101 5.63 -13.86 -0.16
C ALA A 101 6.04 -15.24 0.41
N ALA A 102 7.17 -15.31 1.12
CA ALA A 102 7.62 -16.53 1.79
C ALA A 102 6.64 -16.99 2.89
N PHE A 103 6.06 -16.06 3.66
CA PHE A 103 5.04 -16.39 4.67
C PHE A 103 3.78 -17.04 4.06
N VAL A 104 3.37 -16.55 2.88
CA VAL A 104 2.22 -17.09 2.14
C VAL A 104 2.56 -18.45 1.53
N THR A 105 3.67 -18.57 0.81
CA THR A 105 4.04 -19.80 0.08
C THR A 105 4.36 -20.95 1.03
N THR A 106 5.01 -20.68 2.17
CA THR A 106 5.32 -21.71 3.17
C THR A 106 4.11 -22.15 3.99
N GLY A 107 3.01 -21.40 3.93
CA GLY A 107 1.81 -21.64 4.75
C GLY A 107 1.98 -21.30 6.23
N LEU A 108 3.04 -20.57 6.62
CA LEU A 108 3.29 -20.20 8.01
C LEU A 108 2.11 -19.39 8.61
N GLY A 109 1.59 -18.42 7.87
CA GLY A 109 0.42 -17.64 8.31
C GLY A 109 -0.81 -18.53 8.57
N LYS A 110 -1.03 -19.55 7.74
CA LYS A 110 -2.12 -20.52 7.88
C LYS A 110 -1.95 -21.39 9.12
N ARG A 111 -0.73 -21.86 9.40
CA ARG A 111 -0.42 -22.62 10.62
C ARG A 111 -0.67 -21.80 11.88
N ILE A 112 -0.19 -20.56 11.92
CA ILE A 112 -0.39 -19.63 13.05
C ILE A 112 -1.89 -19.40 13.27
N ALA A 113 -2.63 -19.14 12.20
CA ALA A 113 -4.07 -18.93 12.28
C ALA A 113 -4.81 -20.13 12.88
N TYR A 114 -4.53 -21.37 12.43
CA TYR A 114 -5.19 -22.55 12.98
C TYR A 114 -4.82 -22.81 14.44
N LEU A 115 -3.58 -22.54 14.85
CA LEU A 115 -3.19 -22.62 16.26
C LEU A 115 -3.97 -21.63 17.13
N LEU A 116 -4.20 -20.41 16.63
CA LEU A 116 -4.99 -19.39 17.32
C LEU A 116 -6.48 -19.78 17.38
N ILE A 117 -7.04 -20.26 16.27
CA ILE A 117 -8.43 -20.75 16.21
C ILE A 117 -8.63 -21.88 17.22
N GLY A 118 -7.71 -22.85 17.28
CA GLY A 118 -7.80 -23.96 18.23
C GLY A 118 -7.74 -23.53 19.70
N LYS A 119 -7.09 -22.39 20.01
CA LYS A 119 -6.95 -21.89 21.38
C LYS A 119 -8.10 -20.98 21.83
N ILE A 120 -8.53 -20.05 20.98
CA ILE A 120 -9.46 -18.97 21.36
C ILE A 120 -10.66 -18.84 20.40
N GLY A 121 -10.77 -19.67 19.36
CA GLY A 121 -11.80 -19.58 18.33
C GLY A 121 -13.16 -20.21 18.68
N ASN A 122 -13.40 -20.56 19.95
CA ASN A 122 -14.63 -21.24 20.39
C ASN A 122 -15.86 -20.30 20.39
N THR A 123 -15.65 -18.99 20.32
CA THR A 123 -16.72 -17.99 20.27
C THR A 123 -16.53 -17.06 19.09
N THR A 124 -17.61 -16.38 18.68
CA THR A 124 -17.58 -15.38 17.60
C THR A 124 -16.61 -14.25 17.92
N LEU A 125 -16.64 -13.74 19.16
CA LEU A 125 -15.70 -12.72 19.64
C LEU A 125 -14.25 -13.25 19.62
N GLY A 126 -14.06 -14.49 20.07
CA GLY A 126 -12.77 -15.16 20.02
C GLY A 126 -12.18 -15.28 18.61
N LEU A 127 -13.02 -15.59 17.62
CA LEU A 127 -12.63 -15.56 16.20
C LEU A 127 -12.26 -14.14 15.72
N GLY A 128 -12.90 -13.10 16.24
CA GLY A 128 -12.46 -11.72 16.02
C GLY A 128 -11.05 -11.45 16.56
N TYR A 129 -10.77 -11.86 17.80
CA TYR A 129 -9.43 -11.75 18.37
C TYR A 129 -8.39 -12.63 17.67
N VAL A 130 -8.77 -13.77 17.08
CA VAL A 130 -7.87 -14.52 16.17
C VAL A 130 -7.41 -13.63 15.03
N THR A 131 -8.30 -12.83 14.42
CA THR A 131 -7.91 -11.91 13.34
C THR A 131 -6.96 -10.82 13.84
N VAL A 132 -7.20 -10.29 15.04
CA VAL A 132 -6.32 -9.31 15.71
C VAL A 132 -4.91 -9.86 15.83
N PHE A 133 -4.74 -11.01 16.50
CA PHE A 133 -3.41 -11.58 16.75
C PHE A 133 -2.73 -11.99 15.45
N LEU A 134 -3.47 -12.56 14.51
CA LEU A 134 -2.92 -12.97 13.23
C LEU A 134 -2.39 -11.78 12.44
N ASP A 135 -3.19 -10.72 12.26
CA ASP A 135 -2.73 -9.55 11.49
C ASP A 135 -1.63 -8.78 12.24
N LEU A 136 -1.69 -8.69 13.57
CA LEU A 136 -0.67 -8.05 14.39
C LEU A 136 0.70 -8.72 14.27
N VAL A 137 0.75 -10.06 14.18
CA VAL A 137 1.99 -10.81 13.96
C VAL A 137 2.53 -10.59 12.54
N LEU A 138 1.66 -10.42 11.55
CA LEU A 138 2.03 -10.31 10.15
C LEU A 138 2.39 -8.87 9.73
N ALA A 139 1.78 -7.87 10.34
CA ALA A 139 1.90 -6.46 9.96
C ALA A 139 3.32 -5.89 10.01
N PRO A 140 4.17 -6.18 11.02
CA PRO A 140 5.56 -5.72 11.08
C PRO A 140 6.37 -6.04 9.81
N ALA A 141 6.13 -7.22 9.26
CA ALA A 141 6.95 -7.84 8.21
C ALA A 141 6.28 -7.83 6.83
N THR A 142 5.01 -7.46 6.72
CA THR A 142 4.26 -7.52 5.46
C THR A 142 3.82 -6.13 4.98
N PRO A 143 4.42 -5.60 3.91
CA PRO A 143 4.21 -4.23 3.46
C PRO A 143 3.02 -4.00 2.55
N SER A 144 2.04 -4.90 2.65
CA SER A 144 0.79 -4.78 1.94
C SER A 144 -0.35 -5.25 2.81
N ASN A 145 -1.23 -4.31 3.13
CA ASN A 145 -2.49 -4.59 3.81
C ASN A 145 -3.40 -5.49 2.97
N THR A 146 -3.39 -5.35 1.63
CA THR A 146 -4.16 -6.24 0.74
C THR A 146 -3.61 -7.66 0.74
N ALA A 147 -2.29 -7.84 0.82
CA ALA A 147 -1.65 -9.15 0.92
C ALA A 147 -1.99 -9.84 2.25
N ARG A 148 -1.97 -9.11 3.37
CA ARG A 148 -2.36 -9.66 4.68
C ARG A 148 -3.85 -10.01 4.71
N ALA A 149 -4.71 -9.03 4.49
CA ALA A 149 -6.16 -9.20 4.59
C ALA A 149 -6.67 -10.21 3.57
N GLY A 150 -6.39 -9.99 2.28
CA GLY A 150 -6.94 -10.82 1.20
C GLY A 150 -6.21 -12.14 0.99
N GLY A 151 -4.88 -12.16 1.16
CA GLY A 151 -4.07 -13.34 0.86
C GLY A 151 -3.99 -14.36 2.01
N ILE A 152 -4.00 -13.89 3.26
CA ILE A 152 -3.80 -14.76 4.44
C ILE A 152 -5.05 -14.85 5.29
N VAL A 153 -5.57 -13.71 5.76
CA VAL A 153 -6.63 -13.70 6.79
C VAL A 153 -7.98 -14.10 6.20
N LEU A 154 -8.37 -13.51 5.07
CA LEU A 154 -9.68 -13.69 4.44
C LEU A 154 -10.00 -15.14 4.09
N PRO A 155 -9.15 -15.94 3.42
CA PRO A 155 -9.50 -17.31 3.05
C PRO A 155 -9.75 -18.21 4.26
N ILE A 156 -9.02 -17.98 5.35
CA ILE A 156 -9.12 -18.75 6.60
C ILE A 156 -10.43 -18.41 7.30
N ILE A 157 -10.70 -17.11 7.49
CA ILE A 157 -11.88 -16.64 8.18
C ILE A 157 -13.16 -16.88 7.37
N ASN A 158 -13.10 -16.76 6.04
CA ASN A 158 -14.20 -17.12 5.16
C ASN A 158 -14.53 -18.62 5.25
N SER A 159 -13.53 -19.49 5.35
CA SER A 159 -13.77 -20.93 5.56
C SER A 159 -14.50 -21.20 6.87
N VAL A 160 -14.16 -20.47 7.94
CA VAL A 160 -14.86 -20.55 9.24
C VAL A 160 -16.29 -20.00 9.15
N ALA A 161 -16.48 -18.86 8.48
CA ALA A 161 -17.81 -18.25 8.31
C ALA A 161 -18.77 -19.18 7.55
N VAL A 162 -18.30 -19.81 6.46
CA VAL A 162 -19.08 -20.78 5.69
C VAL A 162 -19.39 -22.03 6.52
N ALA A 163 -18.43 -22.56 7.29
CA ALA A 163 -18.66 -23.70 8.18
C ALA A 163 -19.71 -23.40 9.27
N LEU A 164 -19.83 -22.13 9.68
CA LEU A 164 -20.86 -21.64 10.60
C LEU A 164 -22.18 -21.25 9.89
N GLY A 165 -22.34 -21.62 8.62
CA GLY A 165 -23.57 -21.38 7.85
C GLY A 165 -23.80 -19.90 7.51
N SER A 166 -22.73 -19.12 7.39
CA SER A 166 -22.76 -17.71 6.96
C SER A 166 -22.17 -17.58 5.55
N GLU A 167 -23.05 -17.56 4.55
CA GLU A 167 -22.68 -17.41 3.14
C GLU A 167 -23.06 -16.01 2.64
N PRO A 168 -22.26 -15.37 1.75
CA PRO A 168 -22.56 -14.04 1.21
C PRO A 168 -23.93 -13.93 0.54
N GLU A 169 -24.40 -14.99 -0.13
CA GLU A 169 -25.65 -14.95 -0.90
C GLU A 169 -26.88 -15.34 -0.09
N LYS A 170 -26.74 -16.27 0.86
CA LYS A 170 -27.88 -16.84 1.60
C LYS A 170 -28.05 -16.26 2.99
N SER A 171 -26.95 -16.01 3.69
CA SER A 171 -26.94 -15.64 5.11
C SER A 171 -25.82 -14.65 5.47
N PRO A 172 -25.67 -13.53 4.73
CA PRO A 172 -24.51 -12.66 4.88
C PRO A 172 -24.40 -12.01 6.26
N ARG A 173 -25.54 -11.68 6.88
CA ARG A 173 -25.63 -10.95 8.16
C ARG A 173 -25.37 -11.81 9.41
N ARG A 174 -25.06 -13.09 9.26
CA ARG A 174 -24.62 -13.93 10.38
C ARG A 174 -23.16 -13.59 10.74
N VAL A 175 -22.44 -14.54 11.33
CA VAL A 175 -21.05 -14.38 11.77
C VAL A 175 -20.11 -13.85 10.67
N GLY A 176 -20.36 -14.16 9.40
CA GLY A 176 -19.53 -13.71 8.28
C GLY A 176 -19.44 -12.19 8.17
N HIS A 177 -20.56 -11.46 8.30
CA HIS A 177 -20.52 -9.98 8.24
C HIS A 177 -19.61 -9.39 9.32
N TYR A 178 -19.79 -9.83 10.56
CA TYR A 178 -18.96 -9.42 11.70
C TYR A 178 -17.48 -9.72 11.45
N LEU A 179 -17.16 -10.96 11.04
CA LEU A 179 -15.77 -11.36 10.82
C LEU A 179 -15.12 -10.59 9.67
N MET A 180 -15.84 -10.31 8.58
CA MET A 180 -15.31 -9.50 7.47
C MET A 180 -15.04 -8.05 7.89
N MET A 181 -15.94 -7.45 8.68
CA MET A 181 -15.73 -6.11 9.23
C MET A 181 -14.57 -6.07 10.21
N SER A 182 -14.44 -7.09 11.06
CA SER A 182 -13.31 -7.25 11.98
C SER A 182 -11.99 -7.31 11.23
N ILE A 183 -11.87 -8.16 10.18
CA ILE A 183 -10.67 -8.20 9.32
C ILE A 183 -10.33 -6.81 8.78
N TYR A 184 -11.32 -6.11 8.21
CA TYR A 184 -11.09 -4.80 7.61
C TYR A 184 -10.53 -3.79 8.63
N MET A 185 -11.18 -3.67 9.79
CA MET A 185 -10.80 -2.70 10.81
C MET A 185 -9.47 -3.07 11.50
N VAL A 186 -9.25 -4.36 11.76
CA VAL A 186 -8.00 -4.87 12.33
C VAL A 186 -6.84 -4.60 11.39
N THR A 187 -6.93 -5.00 10.11
CA THR A 187 -5.84 -4.79 9.15
C THR A 187 -5.56 -3.30 8.95
N LYS A 188 -6.58 -2.43 9.00
CA LYS A 188 -6.37 -0.97 8.99
C LYS A 188 -5.57 -0.51 10.20
N THR A 189 -5.98 -0.93 11.40
CA THR A 189 -5.33 -0.57 12.66
C THR A 189 -3.86 -0.99 12.67
N THR A 190 -3.58 -2.27 12.40
CA THR A 190 -2.21 -2.79 12.34
C THR A 190 -1.39 -2.16 11.22
N SER A 191 -2.03 -1.73 10.12
CA SER A 191 -1.37 -0.99 9.06
C SER A 191 -0.82 0.34 9.55
N TYR A 192 -1.48 1.02 10.49
CA TYR A 192 -0.98 2.27 11.05
C TYR A 192 0.09 2.06 12.14
N MET A 193 0.04 0.92 12.84
CA MET A 193 0.98 0.60 13.93
C MET A 193 2.43 0.43 13.46
N PHE A 194 2.65 -0.02 12.23
CA PHE A 194 4.00 -0.22 11.68
C PHE A 194 4.15 0.53 10.38
N PHE A 195 5.17 1.39 10.24
CA PHE A 195 5.35 2.09 8.96
C PHE A 195 5.63 1.12 7.81
N THR A 196 6.17 -0.06 8.10
CA THR A 196 6.39 -1.12 7.10
C THR A 196 5.10 -1.78 6.64
N ALA A 197 3.96 -1.60 7.30
CA ALA A 197 2.74 -2.35 7.01
C ALA A 197 1.87 -1.78 5.87
N MET A 198 2.14 -0.55 5.41
CA MET A 198 1.42 0.12 4.33
C MET A 198 2.32 1.15 3.61
N ALA A 199 2.29 1.16 2.28
CA ALA A 199 3.06 2.10 1.46
C ALA A 199 2.82 3.58 1.78
N GLY A 200 1.60 3.95 2.18
CA GLY A 200 1.25 5.31 2.61
C GLY A 200 2.07 5.79 3.82
N ASN A 201 2.38 4.92 4.77
CA ASN A 201 3.18 5.29 5.94
C ASN A 201 4.63 5.60 5.55
N ILE A 202 5.11 4.96 4.50
CA ILE A 202 6.47 5.11 4.00
C ILE A 202 6.63 6.45 3.26
N LEU A 203 5.61 6.82 2.49
CA LEU A 203 5.53 8.16 1.94
C LEU A 203 5.49 9.20 3.08
N ALA A 204 4.69 8.97 4.12
CA ALA A 204 4.62 9.85 5.27
C ALA A 204 5.98 9.96 5.99
N LEU A 205 6.67 8.84 6.22
CA LEU A 205 8.00 8.82 6.83
C LEU A 205 9.00 9.64 6.01
N LYS A 206 8.98 9.51 4.69
CA LYS A 206 9.82 10.31 3.80
C LYS A 206 9.49 11.80 3.91
N MET A 207 8.21 12.16 3.88
CA MET A 207 7.78 13.55 4.01
C MET A 207 8.15 14.16 5.37
N ILE A 208 8.04 13.40 6.46
CA ILE A 208 8.46 13.84 7.81
C ILE A 208 9.97 14.15 7.82
N ASN A 209 10.78 13.29 7.20
CA ASN A 209 12.21 13.50 7.07
C ASN A 209 12.52 14.74 6.22
N ASP A 210 11.89 14.87 5.05
CA ASP A 210 12.16 15.96 4.11
C ASP A 210 11.69 17.33 4.64
N ILE A 211 10.55 17.40 5.34
CA ILE A 211 9.91 18.65 5.79
C ILE A 211 10.35 19.04 7.22
N LEU A 212 10.37 18.07 8.14
CA LEU A 212 10.61 18.32 9.56
C LEU A 212 12.05 17.96 9.98
N HIS A 213 12.83 17.35 9.09
CA HIS A 213 14.19 16.89 9.36
C HIS A 213 14.27 15.88 10.52
N LEU A 214 13.20 15.12 10.74
CA LEU A 214 13.10 14.10 11.78
C LEU A 214 13.34 12.70 11.20
N GLN A 215 14.34 12.00 11.73
CA GLN A 215 14.59 10.59 11.42
C GLN A 215 13.82 9.69 12.40
N ILE A 216 12.67 9.17 11.97
CA ILE A 216 11.90 8.21 12.79
C ILE A 216 12.38 6.79 12.47
N SER A 217 12.87 6.09 13.48
CA SER A 217 13.24 4.68 13.37
C SER A 217 12.00 3.77 13.36
N TRP A 218 12.18 2.52 12.92
CA TRP A 218 11.11 1.52 12.95
C TRP A 218 10.52 1.33 14.35
N GLY A 219 11.37 1.19 15.36
CA GLY A 219 10.94 1.10 16.75
C GLY A 219 10.27 2.40 17.23
N GLY A 220 10.76 3.57 16.82
CA GLY A 220 10.17 4.86 17.18
C GLY A 220 8.75 5.02 16.68
N TRP A 221 8.47 4.66 15.42
CA TRP A 221 7.11 4.65 14.89
C TRP A 221 6.22 3.65 15.62
N ALA A 222 6.72 2.41 15.81
CA ALA A 222 5.95 1.35 16.46
C ALA A 222 5.60 1.68 17.91
N LEU A 223 6.49 2.37 18.64
CA LEU A 223 6.23 2.87 19.98
C LEU A 223 5.18 3.97 19.98
N ALA A 224 5.29 4.95 19.08
CA ALA A 224 4.35 6.06 18.98
C ALA A 224 2.94 5.60 18.59
N ALA A 225 2.85 4.68 17.63
CA ALA A 225 1.58 4.12 17.15
C ALA A 225 1.08 2.92 17.98
N GLY A 226 1.92 2.40 18.89
CA GLY A 226 1.66 1.18 19.65
C GLY A 226 0.49 1.32 20.61
N LEU A 227 0.51 2.33 21.49
CA LEU A 227 -0.57 2.55 22.46
C LEU A 227 -1.94 2.77 21.78
N PRO A 228 -2.11 3.73 20.84
CA PRO A 228 -3.40 3.91 20.18
C PRO A 228 -3.80 2.68 19.36
N GLY A 229 -2.84 2.00 18.74
CA GLY A 229 -3.09 0.76 18.01
C GLY A 229 -3.61 -0.37 18.90
N ILE A 230 -2.99 -0.60 20.05
CA ILE A 230 -3.42 -1.63 21.00
C ILE A 230 -4.83 -1.34 21.51
N ILE A 231 -5.14 -0.10 21.84
CA ILE A 231 -6.50 0.30 22.27
C ILE A 231 -7.51 -0.02 21.17
N MET A 232 -7.23 0.37 19.93
CA MET A 232 -8.09 0.07 18.80
C MET A 232 -8.26 -1.44 18.59
N LEU A 233 -7.18 -2.22 18.69
CA LEU A 233 -7.24 -3.68 18.53
C LEU A 233 -8.03 -4.39 19.64
N LEU A 234 -8.07 -3.82 20.84
CA LEU A 234 -8.86 -4.37 21.95
C LEU A 234 -10.36 -4.10 21.80
N VAL A 235 -10.73 -2.95 21.21
CA VAL A 235 -12.12 -2.47 21.11
C VAL A 235 -12.78 -2.80 19.77
N THR A 236 -12.00 -3.12 18.74
CA THR A 236 -12.51 -3.35 17.37
C THR A 236 -13.34 -4.63 17.20
N PRO A 237 -12.89 -5.81 17.66
CA PRO A 237 -13.72 -7.02 17.66
C PRO A 237 -14.85 -6.92 18.69
#